data_AF-A0A4R9BZQ1-F1
#
_entry.id   AF-A0A4R9BZQ1-F1
#
_cell.length_a   1.000
_cell.length_b   1.000
_cell.length_c   1.000
_cell.angle_alpha   90.00
_cell.angle_beta   90.00
_cell.angle_gamma   90.00
#
_symmetry.space_group_name_H-M   'P 1'
#
loop_
_entity.id
_entity.type
_entity.pdbx_description
1 polymer ?
#
loop_
_entity_poly.entity_id
_entity_poly.type
_entity_poly.pdbx_seq_one_letter_code
_entity_poly.pdbx_strand_id
1 'polypeptide(L)'
;MLHNILSTVAPIIITALELIGIAIIAFGSLAALYNFAKHKFDLRENRTKIILDEALALGLEFKLGSEIIKTVIVRDLNELIILGIIVVLRVVLTFVIHWEVKQANLPHDFKNASPIKKSNHAI
;
A
#
# COMPACT_ATOMS: atom_id res chain seq x y z
N MET A 1 -30.43 -11.77 26.15
CA MET A 1 -31.12 -11.05 25.05
C MET A 1 -30.11 -10.33 24.15
N LEU A 2 -29.41 -9.28 24.62
CA LEU A 2 -28.44 -8.53 23.79
C LEU A 2 -27.27 -9.37 23.27
N HIS A 3 -26.75 -10.29 24.09
CA HIS A 3 -25.64 -11.19 23.73
C HIS A 3 -25.98 -12.10 22.54
N ASN A 4 -27.20 -12.67 22.52
CA ASN A 4 -27.66 -13.57 21.46
C ASN A 4 -27.86 -12.85 20.12
N ILE A 5 -28.27 -11.58 20.15
CA ILE A 5 -28.43 -10.77 18.94
C ILE A 5 -27.06 -10.48 18.32
N LEU A 6 -26.09 -10.10 19.16
CA LEU A 6 -24.74 -9.77 18.71
C LEU A 6 -24.02 -11.00 18.12
N SER A 7 -24.18 -12.18 18.74
CA SER A 7 -23.60 -13.43 18.24
C SER A 7 -24.16 -13.90 16.89
N THR A 8 -25.35 -13.44 16.50
CA THR A 8 -25.98 -13.82 15.23
C THR A 8 -25.76 -12.77 14.14
N VAL A 9 -25.85 -11.49 14.49
CA VAL A 9 -25.78 -10.39 13.51
C VAL A 9 -24.33 -10.11 13.10
N ALA A 10 -23.39 -10.16 14.03
CA ALA A 10 -22.03 -9.76 13.73
C ALA A 10 -21.28 -10.66 12.76
N PRO A 11 -21.38 -12.01 12.81
CA PRO A 11 -20.75 -12.87 11.80
C PRO A 11 -21.24 -12.55 10.38
N ILE A 12 -22.52 -12.18 10.25
CA ILE A 12 -23.11 -11.78 8.96
C ILE A 12 -22.45 -10.50 8.46
N ILE A 13 -22.30 -9.49 9.33
CA ILE A 13 -21.65 -8.22 8.98
C ILE A 13 -20.17 -8.42 8.66
N ILE A 14 -19.44 -9.18 9.47
CA ILE A 14 -18.02 -9.53 9.26
C ILE A 14 -17.83 -10.15 7.88
N THR A 15 -18.63 -11.18 7.56
CA THR A 15 -18.56 -11.88 6.28
C THR A 15 -18.91 -10.95 5.12
N ALA A 16 -19.93 -10.09 5.27
CA ALA A 16 -20.31 -9.14 4.24
C ALA A 16 -19.19 -8.11 3.97
N LEU A 17 -18.57 -7.56 5.01
CA LEU A 17 -17.45 -6.62 4.87
C LEU A 17 -16.22 -7.27 4.24
N GLU A 18 -15.89 -8.50 4.63
CA GLU A 18 -14.81 -9.28 3.99
C GLU A 18 -15.09 -9.49 2.51
N LEU A 19 -16.32 -9.86 2.16
CA LEU A 19 -16.72 -10.15 0.78
C LEU A 19 -16.69 -8.89 -0.10
N ILE A 20 -17.12 -7.74 0.44
CA ILE A 20 -17.00 -6.44 -0.23
C ILE A 20 -15.52 -6.08 -0.45
N GLY A 21 -14.68 -6.21 0.59
CA GLY A 21 -13.25 -5.92 0.48
C GLY A 21 -12.56 -6.79 -0.56
N ILE A 22 -12.85 -8.10 -0.57
CA ILE A 22 -12.34 -9.04 -1.57
C ILE A 22 -12.81 -8.66 -2.98
N ALA A 23 -14.09 -8.33 -3.15
CA ALA A 23 -14.64 -7.92 -4.44
C ALA A 23 -13.95 -6.67 -4.99
N ILE A 24 -13.80 -5.62 -4.17
CA ILE A 24 -13.15 -4.36 -4.57
C ILE A 24 -11.71 -4.62 -5.02
N ILE A 25 -10.94 -5.38 -4.21
CA ILE A 25 -9.55 -5.72 -4.55
C ILE A 25 -9.50 -6.53 -5.84
N ALA A 26 -10.37 -7.53 -5.99
CA ALA A 26 -10.41 -8.38 -7.18
C ALA A 26 -10.72 -7.57 -8.45
N PHE A 27 -11.80 -6.79 -8.44
CA PHE A 27 -12.21 -5.99 -9.60
C PHE A 27 -11.19 -4.90 -9.94
N GLY A 28 -10.68 -4.17 -8.94
CA GLY A 28 -9.68 -3.13 -9.14
C GLY A 28 -8.35 -3.69 -9.67
N SER A 29 -7.90 -4.83 -9.12
CA SER A 29 -6.69 -5.51 -9.62
C SER A 29 -6.88 -6.02 -11.05
N LEU A 30 -8.05 -6.57 -11.38
CA LEU A 30 -8.34 -7.06 -12.72
C LEU A 30 -8.41 -5.90 -13.74
N ALA A 31 -9.02 -4.78 -13.36
CA ALA A 31 -9.07 -3.57 -14.19
C ALA A 31 -7.67 -2.97 -14.42
N ALA A 32 -6.86 -2.90 -13.36
CA ALA A 32 -5.47 -2.46 -13.47
C ALA A 32 -4.66 -3.40 -14.37
N LEU A 33 -4.81 -4.71 -14.21
CA LEU A 33 -4.12 -5.72 -15.04
C LEU A 33 -4.54 -5.64 -16.51
N TYR A 34 -5.83 -5.45 -16.79
CA TYR A 34 -6.33 -5.27 -18.15
C TYR A 34 -5.73 -4.02 -18.81
N ASN A 35 -5.71 -2.89 -18.10
CA ASN A 35 -5.08 -1.67 -18.58
C ASN A 35 -3.57 -1.85 -18.79
N PHE A 36 -2.89 -2.54 -17.88
CA PHE A 36 -1.47 -2.84 -17.99
C PHE A 36 -1.13 -3.66 -19.24
N ALA A 37 -1.89 -4.73 -19.50
CA ALA A 37 -1.72 -5.58 -20.68
C ALA A 37 -1.97 -4.80 -21.98
N LYS A 38 -2.97 -3.91 -21.99
CA LYS A 38 -3.30 -3.07 -23.15
C LYS A 38 -2.18 -2.10 -23.53
N HIS A 39 -1.43 -1.58 -22.55
CA HIS A 39 -0.37 -0.59 -22.77
C HIS A 39 1.03 -1.22 -22.91
N LYS A 40 1.13 -2.45 -23.44
CA LYS A 40 2.40 -3.15 -23.71
C LYS A 40 3.33 -3.29 -22.50
N PHE A 41 2.78 -3.56 -21.32
CA PHE A 41 3.56 -3.73 -20.09
C PHE A 41 4.29 -2.46 -19.63
N ASP A 42 3.83 -1.27 -20.03
CA ASP A 42 4.36 -0.02 -19.49
C ASP A 42 3.80 0.24 -18.07
N LEU A 43 4.63 -0.06 -17.06
CA LEU A 43 4.32 0.17 -15.64
C LEU A 43 4.37 1.66 -15.26
N ARG A 44 4.82 2.55 -16.16
CA ARG A 44 4.95 3.98 -15.90
C ARG A 44 3.63 4.73 -16.08
N GLU A 45 2.59 4.07 -16.58
CA GLU A 45 1.26 4.65 -16.71
C GLU A 45 0.65 4.90 -15.32
N ASN A 46 0.64 6.19 -14.94
CA ASN A 46 0.20 6.64 -13.62
C ASN A 46 -1.23 6.17 -13.31
N ARG A 47 -2.11 6.05 -14.32
CA ARG A 47 -3.50 5.62 -14.13
C ARG A 47 -3.64 4.19 -13.61
N THR A 48 -2.87 3.25 -14.16
CA THR A 48 -2.94 1.84 -13.74
C THR A 48 -2.53 1.70 -12.27
N LYS A 49 -1.49 2.42 -11.88
CA LYS A 49 -1.00 2.45 -10.51
C LYS A 49 -2.01 3.09 -9.55
N ILE A 50 -2.63 4.21 -9.95
CA ILE A 50 -3.67 4.88 -9.14
C ILE A 50 -4.86 3.95 -8.90
N ILE A 51 -5.38 3.29 -9.94
CA ILE A 51 -6.53 2.38 -9.82
C ILE A 51 -6.22 1.22 -8.85
N LEU A 52 -5.01 0.65 -8.95
CA LEU A 52 -4.60 -0.44 -8.08
C LEU A 52 -4.41 0.03 -6.63
N ASP A 53 -3.74 1.17 -6.43
CA ASP A 53 -3.48 1.75 -5.11
C ASP A 53 -4.81 2.10 -4.40
N GLU A 54 -5.77 2.71 -5.10
CA GLU A 54 -7.10 3.03 -4.56
C GLU A 54 -7.92 1.78 -4.22
N ALA A 55 -7.95 0.78 -5.11
CA ALA A 55 -8.70 -0.46 -4.88
C ALA A 55 -8.11 -1.27 -3.70
N LEU A 56 -6.78 -1.31 -3.59
CA LEU A 56 -6.11 -1.94 -2.47
C LEU A 56 -6.37 -1.18 -1.16
N ALA A 57 -6.28 0.15 -1.16
CA ALA A 57 -6.56 0.96 0.03
C ALA A 57 -7.99 0.74 0.52
N LEU A 58 -8.98 0.93 -0.35
CA LEU A 58 -10.40 0.80 -0.01
C LEU A 58 -10.74 -0.62 0.45
N GLY A 59 -10.27 -1.65 -0.27
CA GLY A 59 -10.50 -3.03 0.10
C GLY A 59 -9.88 -3.41 1.45
N LEU A 60 -8.70 -2.85 1.78
CA LEU A 60 -8.10 -3.04 3.10
C LEU A 60 -8.89 -2.35 4.21
N GLU A 61 -9.48 -1.17 3.98
CA GLU A 61 -10.32 -0.50 4.97
C GLU A 61 -11.54 -1.36 5.34
N PHE A 62 -12.19 -1.99 4.36
CA PHE A 62 -13.29 -2.93 4.62
C PHE A 62 -12.84 -4.18 5.39
N LYS A 63 -11.66 -4.75 5.04
CA LYS A 63 -11.11 -5.90 5.77
C LYS A 63 -10.70 -5.53 7.20
N LEU A 64 -10.10 -4.35 7.41
CA LEU A 64 -9.78 -3.84 8.74
C LEU A 64 -11.04 -3.60 9.56
N GLY A 65 -12.11 -3.04 8.96
CA GLY A 65 -13.40 -2.86 9.62
C GLY A 65 -14.03 -4.16 10.10
N SER A 66 -13.97 -5.22 9.27
CA SER A 66 -14.41 -6.56 9.66
C SER A 66 -13.64 -7.09 10.87
N GLU A 67 -12.33 -6.92 10.88
CA GLU A 67 -11.47 -7.37 11.96
C GLU A 67 -11.70 -6.61 13.27
N ILE A 68 -11.94 -5.30 13.18
CA ILE A 68 -12.32 -4.48 14.34
C ILE A 68 -13.61 -5.01 14.96
N ILE A 69 -14.63 -5.36 14.15
CA ILE A 69 -15.89 -5.90 14.65
C ILE A 69 -15.67 -7.28 15.29
N LYS A 70 -14.87 -8.15 14.67
CA LYS A 70 -14.52 -9.47 15.20
C LYS A 70 -13.87 -9.37 16.59
N THR A 71 -12.96 -8.42 16.76
CA THR A 71 -12.21 -8.23 18.01
C THR A 71 -13.02 -7.56 19.11
N VAL A 72 -13.95 -6.65 18.77
CA VAL A 72 -14.92 -6.07 19.72
C VAL A 72 -15.84 -7.15 20.31
N ILE A 73 -16.14 -8.21 19.55
CA ILE A 73 -17.14 -9.22 19.93
C ILE A 73 -16.51 -10.43 20.60
N VAL A 74 -15.40 -10.93 20.06
CA VAL A 74 -14.72 -12.13 20.56
C VAL A 74 -13.75 -11.78 21.70
N ARG A 75 -13.37 -10.51 21.86
CA ARG A 75 -12.30 -10.05 22.77
C ARG A 75 -11.02 -10.87 22.64
N ASP A 76 -10.68 -11.31 21.42
CA ASP A 76 -9.46 -12.07 21.15
C ASP A 76 -8.36 -11.15 20.66
N LEU A 77 -7.50 -10.73 21.60
CA LEU A 77 -6.40 -9.80 21.34
C LEU A 77 -5.26 -10.44 20.52
N ASN A 78 -5.16 -11.77 20.46
CA ASN A 78 -4.05 -12.44 19.78
C ASN A 78 -4.14 -12.33 18.26
N GLU A 79 -5.34 -12.45 17.68
CA GLU A 79 -5.54 -12.31 16.23
C GLU A 79 -5.26 -10.87 15.76
N LEU A 80 -5.66 -9.87 16.56
CA LEU A 80 -5.44 -8.45 16.27
C LEU A 80 -3.95 -8.08 16.25
N ILE A 81 -3.14 -8.70 17.12
CA ILE A 81 -1.68 -8.48 17.15
C ILE A 81 -1.02 -8.97 15.86
N ILE A 82 -1.41 -10.14 15.35
CA ILE A 82 -0.82 -10.71 14.13
C ILE A 82 -1.13 -9.82 12.91
N LEU A 83 -2.39 -9.38 12.78
CA LEU A 83 -2.78 -8.47 11.69
C LEU A 83 -2.13 -7.10 11.81
N GLY A 84 -2.02 -6.55 13.02
CA GLY A 84 -1.28 -5.33 13.28
C GLY A 84 0.18 -5.41 12.85
N ILE A 85 0.86 -6.52 13.18
CA ILE A 85 2.24 -6.78 12.76
C ILE A 85 2.35 -6.82 11.23
N ILE A 86 1.44 -7.50 10.53
CA ILE A 86 1.46 -7.56 9.06
C ILE A 86 1.32 -6.16 8.43
N VAL A 87 0.43 -5.31 8.97
CA VAL A 87 0.24 -3.94 8.48
C VAL A 87 1.47 -3.08 8.75
N VAL A 88 2.07 -3.16 9.95
CA VAL A 88 3.29 -2.43 10.29
C VAL A 88 4.45 -2.85 9.37
N LEU A 89 4.63 -4.16 9.17
CA LEU A 89 5.64 -4.68 8.25
C LEU A 89 5.43 -4.14 6.83
N ARG A 90 4.19 -4.04 6.36
CA ARG A 90 3.85 -3.48 5.05
C ARG A 90 4.28 -2.03 4.93
N VAL A 91 4.00 -1.20 5.93
CA VAL A 91 4.40 0.21 5.95
C VAL A 91 5.92 0.35 5.92
N VAL A 92 6.63 -0.43 6.74
CA VAL A 92 8.11 -0.39 6.79
C VAL A 92 8.71 -0.78 5.44
N LEU A 93 8.29 -1.89 4.85
CA LEU A 93 8.77 -2.35 3.54
C LEU A 93 8.51 -1.32 2.43
N THR A 94 7.30 -0.76 2.38
CA THR A 94 6.95 0.29 1.40
C THR A 94 7.83 1.53 1.58
N PHE A 95 8.12 1.94 2.81
CA PHE A 95 8.95 3.11 3.10
C PHE A 95 10.42 2.89 2.72
N VAL A 96 10.98 1.71 3.00
CA VAL A 96 12.35 1.34 2.63
C VAL A 96 12.55 1.43 1.11
N ILE A 97 11.65 0.83 0.33
CA ILE A 97 11.74 0.86 -1.13
C ILE A 97 11.68 2.31 -1.65
N HIS A 98 10.80 3.14 -1.09
CA HIS A 98 10.70 4.55 -1.49
C HIS A 98 11.99 5.33 -1.24
N TRP A 99 12.69 5.03 -0.13
CA TRP A 99 13.95 5.70 0.20
C TRP A 99 15.10 5.26 -0.70
N GLU A 100 15.20 3.97 -1.02
CA GLU A 100 16.23 3.45 -1.93
C GLU A 100 16.07 4.02 -3.34
N VAL A 101 14.83 4.07 -3.86
CA VAL A 101 14.53 4.63 -5.19
C VAL A 101 14.86 6.13 -5.25
N LYS A 102 14.68 6.88 -4.16
CA LYS A 102 15.05 8.30 -4.10
C LYS A 102 16.56 8.52 -4.13
N GLN A 103 17.34 7.65 -3.50
CA GLN A 103 18.80 7.74 -3.49
C GLN A 103 19.42 7.31 -4.83
N ALA A 104 18.83 6.32 -5.51
CA ALA A 104 19.31 5.86 -6.83
C ALA A 104 19.20 6.92 -7.94
N ASN A 105 18.42 8.00 -7.74
CA ASN A 105 18.24 9.09 -8.70
C ASN A 105 19.08 10.35 -8.41
N LEU A 106 20.11 10.28 -7.55
CA LEU A 106 21.04 11.41 -7.44
C LEU A 106 21.88 11.55 -8.74
N PRO A 107 21.85 12.72 -9.41
CA PRO A 107 22.72 12.99 -10.55
C PRO A 107 24.19 12.94 -10.10
N HIS A 108 25.00 12.20 -10.85
CA HIS A 108 26.43 11.99 -10.61
C HIS A 108 27.29 13.24 -10.96
N ASP A 109 26.76 14.46 -10.78
CA ASP A 109 27.21 15.66 -11.49
C ASP A 109 28.13 16.59 -10.67
N PHE A 110 28.89 16.05 -9.71
CA PHE A 110 29.88 16.81 -8.93
C PHE A 110 31.34 16.43 -9.16
N LYS A 111 31.64 15.55 -10.12
CA LYS A 111 33.05 15.16 -10.39
C LYS A 111 33.79 16.03 -11.42
N ASN A 112 33.13 17.03 -12.02
CA ASN A 112 33.68 17.83 -13.12
C ASN A 112 34.01 19.30 -12.78
N ALA A 113 34.12 19.67 -11.51
CA ALA A 113 34.68 20.97 -11.14
C ALA A 113 36.20 20.96 -11.40
N SER A 114 36.58 21.33 -12.63
CA SER A 114 37.97 21.46 -13.07
C SER A 114 38.77 22.44 -12.18
N PRO A 115 40.07 22.21 -11.96
CA PRO A 115 40.90 23.13 -11.20
C PRO A 115 41.04 24.45 -11.98
N ILE A 116 40.70 25.54 -11.31
CA ILE A 116 40.78 26.91 -11.80
C ILE A 116 42.21 27.16 -12.30
N LYS A 117 42.34 27.35 -13.62
CA LYS A 117 43.59 27.68 -14.31
C LYS A 117 44.18 28.94 -13.71
N LYS A 118 45.35 28.82 -13.08
CA LYS A 118 46.16 29.93 -12.58
C LYS A 118 46.60 30.80 -13.77
N SER A 119 45.90 31.91 -13.99
CA SER A 119 46.34 32.99 -14.87
C SER A 119 47.38 33.82 -14.11
N ASN A 120 48.65 33.58 -14.43
CA ASN A 120 49.74 34.43 -13.95
C ASN A 120 49.59 35.83 -14.58
N HIS A 121 49.23 36.81 -13.75
CA HIS A 121 49.61 38.20 -13.92
C HIS A 121 50.66 38.53 -12.84
N ALA A 122 51.91 38.56 -13.27
CA ALA A 122 53.04 39.25 -12.64
C ALA A 122 53.98 39.55 -13.81
N ILE A 123 53.84 40.74 -14.41
CA ILE A 123 54.75 41.90 -14.26
C ILE A 123 56.18 41.50 -14.61
#